data_AF-A0A2S2NPS9-F1
#
_entry.id   AF-A0A2S2NPS9-F1
#
_cell.length_a   1.000
_cell.length_b   1.000
_cell.length_c   1.000
_cell.angle_alpha   90.00
_cell.angle_beta   90.00
_cell.angle_gamma   90.00
#
_symmetry.space_group_name_H-M   'P 1'
#
loop_
_entity.id
_entity.type
_entity.pdbx_description
1 polymer ?
#
loop_
_entity_poly.entity_id
_entity_poly.type
_entity_poly.pdbx_seq_one_letter_code
_entity_poly.pdbx_strand_id
1 'polypeptide(L)'
;SRYELEYLLLEGHCYDSVNMNPPRGLQMTLGTKSNPVVVDTIVMANLGYFQMKANPGAWMLRLRQGPSADIYDIISHEGSDRSPNSMDIKVLISSFRSHIIKVKVAKKPGKQSLNVLGDDDNENKGLWNSITR
;
A
#
# COMPACT_ATOMS: atom_id res chain seq x y z
N SER A 1 31.15 -14.70 -14.67
CA SER A 1 30.35 -14.01 -13.64
C SER A 1 29.14 -14.86 -13.27
N ARG A 2 28.77 -14.93 -11.98
CA ARG A 2 27.58 -15.65 -11.50
C ARG A 2 26.53 -14.62 -11.10
N TYR A 3 25.29 -14.79 -11.54
CA TYR A 3 24.16 -13.94 -11.19
C TYR A 3 23.17 -14.73 -10.33
N GLU A 4 22.45 -14.04 -9.45
CA GLU A 4 21.44 -14.62 -8.58
C GLU A 4 20.15 -13.82 -8.64
N LEU A 5 19.02 -14.52 -8.67
CA LEU A 5 17.69 -13.91 -8.56
C LEU A 5 17.36 -13.77 -7.07
N GLU A 6 17.48 -12.55 -6.54
CA GLU A 6 17.21 -12.31 -5.12
C GLU A 6 15.72 -12.16 -4.79
N TYR A 7 14.93 -11.55 -5.70
CA TYR A 7 13.53 -11.22 -5.44
C TYR A 7 12.65 -11.30 -6.68
N LEU A 8 11.37 -11.57 -6.44
CA LEU A 8 10.30 -11.31 -7.39
C LEU A 8 9.63 -9.97 -7.06
N LEU A 9 8.97 -9.39 -8.05
CA LEU A 9 8.25 -8.13 -7.90
C LEU A 9 6.77 -8.39 -7.71
N LEU A 10 6.22 -7.79 -6.67
CA LEU A 10 4.79 -7.55 -6.55
C LEU A 10 4.52 -6.12 -7.01
N GLU A 11 3.68 -5.98 -8.03
CA GLU A 11 3.35 -4.70 -8.63
C GLU A 11 1.86 -4.42 -8.47
N GLY A 12 1.48 -3.15 -8.47
CA GLY A 12 0.08 -2.82 -8.44
C GLY A 12 -0.24 -1.36 -8.66
N HIS A 13 -1.54 -1.10 -8.73
CA HIS A 13 -2.12 0.22 -8.91
C HIS A 13 -3.15 0.47 -7.82
N CYS A 14 -3.11 1.65 -7.20
CA CYS A 14 -4.06 2.07 -6.19
C CYS A 14 -4.82 3.33 -6.64
N TYR A 15 -6.15 3.34 -6.46
CA TYR A 15 -7.01 4.46 -6.82
C TYR A 15 -8.03 4.74 -5.72
N ASP A 16 -8.34 6.01 -5.51
CA ASP A 16 -9.49 6.44 -4.70
C ASP A 16 -10.79 6.15 -5.45
N SER A 17 -11.73 5.50 -4.78
CA SER A 17 -13.03 5.08 -5.31
C SER A 17 -13.95 6.21 -5.78
N VAL A 18 -13.78 7.41 -5.25
CA VAL A 18 -14.68 8.55 -5.50
C VAL A 18 -14.27 9.28 -6.76
N ASN A 19 -13.00 9.66 -6.87
CA ASN A 19 -12.48 10.48 -7.96
C ASN A 19 -11.60 9.70 -8.96
N MET A 20 -11.35 8.40 -8.70
CA MET A 20 -10.45 7.54 -9.48
C MET A 20 -9.01 8.05 -9.58
N ASN A 21 -8.62 9.00 -8.72
CA ASN A 21 -7.26 9.53 -8.67
C ASN A 21 -6.37 8.65 -7.80
N PRO A 22 -5.08 8.54 -8.13
CA PRO A 22 -4.08 7.93 -7.26
C PRO A 22 -3.98 8.63 -5.89
N PRO A 23 -4.13 7.92 -4.76
CA PRO A 23 -3.89 8.47 -3.44
C PRO A 23 -2.38 8.61 -3.19
N ARG A 24 -1.78 9.66 -3.76
CA ARG A 24 -0.33 9.93 -3.70
C ARG A 24 0.17 9.88 -2.25
N GLY A 25 1.24 9.11 -2.02
CA GLY A 25 1.87 9.02 -0.72
C GLY A 25 1.17 8.06 0.25
N LEU A 26 0.04 7.44 -0.14
CA LEU A 26 -0.55 6.33 0.61
C LEU A 26 0.50 5.24 0.79
N GLN A 27 0.73 4.85 2.03
CA GLN A 27 1.73 3.88 2.43
C GLN A 27 1.08 2.50 2.55
N MET A 28 1.76 1.49 2.00
CA MET A 28 1.33 0.10 2.05
C MET A 28 2.44 -0.77 2.60
N THR A 29 2.06 -1.83 3.30
CA THR A 29 2.98 -2.82 3.87
C THR A 29 2.67 -4.20 3.34
N LEU A 30 3.72 -4.97 3.07
CA LEU A 30 3.67 -6.39 2.76
C LEU A 30 4.33 -7.17 3.89
N GLY A 31 3.65 -8.23 4.33
CA GLY A 31 4.19 -9.10 5.36
C GLY A 31 3.52 -10.46 5.37
N THR A 32 3.81 -11.24 6.39
CA THR A 32 3.21 -12.54 6.65
C THR A 32 2.31 -12.46 7.88
N LYS A 33 1.61 -13.55 8.21
CA LYS A 33 0.81 -13.62 9.45
C LYS A 33 1.66 -13.43 10.71
N SER A 34 2.89 -13.93 10.72
CA SER A 34 3.80 -13.86 11.89
C SER A 34 4.61 -12.57 11.92
N ASN A 35 4.94 -12.00 10.75
CA ASN A 35 5.60 -10.70 10.65
C ASN A 35 4.81 -9.79 9.69
N PRO A 36 3.84 -9.00 10.19
CA PRO A 36 2.93 -8.21 9.36
C PRO A 36 3.57 -7.09 8.54
N VAL A 37 4.78 -6.65 8.90
CA VAL A 37 5.47 -5.51 8.25
C VAL A 37 6.89 -5.93 7.91
N VAL A 38 7.09 -6.46 6.71
CA VAL A 38 8.40 -6.90 6.21
C VAL A 38 8.97 -5.87 5.23
N VAL A 39 8.12 -5.40 4.31
CA VAL A 39 8.47 -4.40 3.30
C VAL A 39 7.37 -3.36 3.27
N ASP A 40 7.73 -2.11 3.06
CA ASP A 40 6.77 -1.03 2.84
C ASP A 40 7.15 -0.18 1.63
N THR A 41 6.14 0.43 1.04
CA THR A 41 6.29 1.32 -0.11
C THR A 41 5.17 2.35 -0.12
N ILE A 42 5.26 3.31 -1.03
CA ILE A 42 4.24 4.34 -1.24
C ILE A 42 3.59 4.21 -2.61
N VAL A 43 2.34 4.66 -2.70
CA VAL A 43 1.62 4.82 -3.96
C VAL A 43 2.11 6.09 -4.66
N MET A 44 2.56 5.93 -5.91
CA MET A 44 3.03 7.01 -6.75
C MET A 44 1.87 7.84 -7.32
N ALA A 45 2.10 9.15 -7.49
CA ALA A 45 1.09 10.08 -8.03
C ALA A 45 0.65 9.74 -9.45
N ASN A 46 1.59 9.24 -10.26
CA ASN A 46 1.33 8.87 -11.64
C ASN A 46 0.81 7.43 -11.68
N LEU A 47 -0.43 7.27 -12.15
CA LEU A 47 -1.08 5.97 -12.36
C LEU A 47 -1.25 5.11 -11.09
N GLY A 48 -1.00 5.64 -9.89
CA GLY A 48 -1.18 4.91 -8.63
C GLY A 48 -0.25 3.73 -8.45
N TYR A 49 0.88 3.73 -9.15
CA TYR A 49 1.80 2.59 -9.16
C TYR A 49 2.47 2.38 -7.80
N PHE A 50 2.62 1.12 -7.40
CA PHE A 50 3.47 0.69 -6.30
C PHE A 50 4.18 -0.62 -6.64
N GLN A 51 5.36 -0.83 -6.07
CA GLN A 51 6.17 -2.04 -6.28
C GLN A 51 6.84 -2.46 -4.98
N MET A 52 6.88 -3.76 -4.73
CA MET A 52 7.51 -4.36 -3.56
C MET A 52 8.33 -5.57 -3.99
N LYS A 53 9.49 -5.76 -3.35
CA LYS A 53 10.34 -6.93 -3.54
C LYS A 53 9.92 -8.02 -2.55
N ALA A 54 9.67 -9.22 -3.05
CA ALA A 54 9.23 -10.33 -2.21
C ALA A 54 9.72 -11.67 -2.77
N ASN A 55 9.89 -12.63 -1.87
CA ASN A 55 10.18 -14.01 -2.25
C ASN A 55 8.88 -14.77 -2.58
N PRO A 56 8.97 -15.88 -3.34
CA PRO A 56 7.81 -16.75 -3.55
C PRO A 56 7.16 -17.15 -2.21
N GLY A 57 5.83 -17.11 -2.16
CA GLY A 57 5.08 -17.43 -0.94
C GLY A 57 3.75 -16.68 -0.82
N ALA A 58 3.09 -16.90 0.31
CA ALA A 58 1.84 -16.24 0.67
C ALA A 58 2.10 -15.00 1.52
N TRP A 59 1.61 -13.87 1.05
CA TRP A 59 1.80 -12.55 1.64
C TRP A 59 0.48 -11.87 1.95
N MET A 60 0.54 -10.87 2.83
CA MET A 60 -0.56 -10.00 3.22
C MET A 60 -0.18 -8.56 2.93
N LEU A 61 -0.94 -7.93 2.02
CA LEU A 61 -0.82 -6.52 1.67
C LEU A 61 -1.87 -5.72 2.45
N ARG A 62 -1.43 -4.63 3.11
CA ARG A 62 -2.24 -3.80 3.99
C ARG A 62 -1.90 -2.31 3.83
N LEU A 63 -2.79 -1.44 4.27
CA LEU A 63 -2.43 -0.05 4.54
C LEU A 63 -1.48 0.01 5.74
N ARG A 64 -0.43 0.83 5.64
CA ARG A 64 0.46 1.07 6.77
C ARG A 64 -0.30 1.81 7.87
N GLN A 65 -0.10 1.38 9.12
CA GLN A 65 -0.66 2.06 10.29
C GLN A 65 -0.17 3.52 10.36
N GLY A 66 -1.04 4.41 10.84
CA GLY A 66 -0.84 5.86 10.78
C GLY A 66 -1.70 6.51 9.69
N PRO A 67 -1.27 7.66 9.09
CA PRO A 67 -2.14 8.47 8.23
C PRO A 67 -2.83 7.71 7.09
N SER A 68 -2.16 6.71 6.52
CA SER A 68 -2.76 5.91 5.44
C SER A 68 -3.95 5.08 5.91
N ALA A 69 -3.80 4.34 7.01
CA ALA A 69 -4.88 3.58 7.61
C ALA A 69 -5.90 4.46 8.36
N ASP A 70 -5.52 5.64 8.83
CA ASP A 70 -6.41 6.56 9.56
C ASP A 70 -7.35 7.34 8.61
N ILE A 71 -6.90 7.59 7.38
CA ILE A 71 -7.64 8.34 6.37
C ILE A 71 -8.42 7.42 5.44
N TYR A 72 -7.87 6.26 5.07
CA TYR A 72 -8.45 5.38 4.05
C TYR A 72 -8.82 3.99 4.58
N ASP A 73 -9.81 3.38 3.93
CA ASP A 73 -10.08 1.94 3.96
C ASP A 73 -9.89 1.34 2.56
N ILE A 74 -9.45 0.09 2.50
CA ILE A 74 -9.48 -0.71 1.26
C ILE A 74 -10.91 -1.20 1.07
N ILE A 75 -11.55 -0.78 -0.03
CA ILE A 75 -12.94 -1.17 -0.31
C ILE A 75 -13.04 -2.33 -1.31
N SER A 76 -12.05 -2.49 -2.18
CA SER A 76 -12.00 -3.60 -3.13
C SER A 76 -10.60 -3.79 -3.70
N HIS A 77 -10.34 -4.99 -4.19
CA HIS A 77 -9.12 -5.30 -4.91
C HIS A 77 -9.38 -6.33 -6.01
N GLU A 78 -8.54 -6.34 -7.04
CA GLU A 78 -8.52 -7.28 -8.15
C GLU A 78 -7.11 -7.85 -8.32
N GLY A 79 -7.02 -9.06 -8.88
CA GLY A 79 -5.73 -9.73 -9.06
C GLY A 79 -5.16 -10.26 -7.74
N SER A 80 -6.01 -10.77 -6.84
CA SER A 80 -5.55 -11.46 -5.64
C SER A 80 -6.60 -12.45 -5.13
N ASP A 81 -6.24 -13.30 -4.16
CA ASP A 81 -7.15 -14.32 -3.62
C ASP A 81 -8.22 -13.68 -2.73
N ARG A 82 -9.45 -13.60 -3.24
CA ARG A 82 -10.59 -13.04 -2.52
C ARG A 82 -10.99 -13.92 -1.34
N SER A 83 -10.84 -13.40 -0.13
CA SER A 83 -11.52 -13.91 1.07
C SER A 83 -12.70 -12.97 1.36
N PRO A 84 -13.97 -13.42 1.29
CA PRO A 84 -15.15 -12.54 1.31
C PRO A 84 -15.28 -11.58 2.49
N ASN A 85 -14.57 -11.82 3.60
CA ASN A 85 -14.69 -11.05 4.85
C ASN A 85 -13.33 -10.53 5.41
N SER A 86 -12.26 -10.51 4.62
CA SER A 86 -10.95 -10.08 5.11
C SER A 86 -10.62 -8.67 4.62
N MET A 87 -10.32 -7.76 5.55
CA MET A 87 -9.72 -6.44 5.24
C MET A 87 -8.29 -6.59 4.66
N ASP A 88 -7.69 -7.77 4.78
CA ASP A 88 -6.34 -8.04 4.30
C ASP A 88 -6.37 -8.58 2.87
N ILE A 89 -5.56 -7.97 2.01
CA ILE A 89 -5.35 -8.48 0.65
C ILE A 89 -4.34 -9.62 0.74
N LYS A 90 -4.80 -10.85 0.49
CA LYS A 90 -3.92 -12.03 0.41
C LYS A 90 -3.33 -12.13 -0.99
N VAL A 91 -2.02 -12.29 -1.07
CA VAL A 91 -1.26 -12.34 -2.34
C VAL A 91 -0.41 -13.59 -2.37
N LEU A 92 -0.57 -14.42 -3.41
CA LEU A 92 0.26 -15.59 -3.64
C LEU A 92 1.26 -15.31 -4.76
N ILE A 93 2.55 -15.25 -4.42
CA ILE A 93 3.63 -15.10 -5.38
C ILE A 93 4.18 -16.50 -5.69
N SER A 94 3.80 -17.04 -6.85
CA SER A 94 4.14 -18.42 -7.26
C SER A 94 4.74 -18.51 -8.68
N SER A 95 4.98 -17.38 -9.33
CA SER A 95 5.39 -17.28 -10.74
C SER A 95 6.43 -16.19 -10.96
N PHE A 96 7.33 -16.37 -11.94
CA PHE A 96 8.29 -15.35 -12.38
C PHE A 96 7.63 -14.22 -13.19
N ARG A 97 6.41 -14.42 -13.71
CA ARG A 97 5.62 -13.35 -14.33
C ARG A 97 5.10 -12.40 -13.28
N SER A 98 5.18 -11.10 -13.57
CA SER A 98 4.64 -10.07 -12.68
C SER A 98 3.15 -10.32 -12.41
N HIS A 99 2.78 -10.15 -11.15
CA HIS A 99 1.41 -10.23 -10.68
C HIS A 99 0.95 -8.82 -10.31
N ILE A 100 0.06 -8.25 -11.13
CA ILE A 100 -0.40 -6.87 -10.97
C ILE A 100 -1.69 -6.88 -10.15
N ILE A 101 -1.66 -6.21 -9.00
CA ILE A 101 -2.82 -6.02 -8.13
C ILE A 101 -3.45 -4.65 -8.39
N LYS A 102 -4.77 -4.58 -8.49
CA LYS A 102 -5.48 -3.29 -8.46
C LYS A 102 -6.18 -3.13 -7.13
N VAL A 103 -5.98 -2.02 -6.46
CA VAL A 103 -6.55 -1.71 -5.15
C VAL A 103 -7.41 -0.47 -5.25
N LYS A 104 -8.64 -0.52 -4.78
CA LYS A 104 -9.47 0.68 -4.59
C LYS A 104 -9.58 1.00 -3.11
N VAL A 105 -9.34 2.25 -2.78
CA VAL A 105 -9.46 2.77 -1.42
C VAL A 105 -10.55 3.84 -1.36
N ALA A 106 -11.12 4.07 -0.19
CA ALA A 106 -12.05 5.16 0.05
C ALA A 106 -11.66 5.90 1.32
N LYS A 107 -11.80 7.22 1.34
CA LYS A 107 -11.62 7.99 2.57
C LYS A 107 -12.70 7.61 3.59
N LYS A 108 -12.29 7.46 4.85
CA LYS A 108 -13.17 7.23 5.98
C LYS A 108 -14.11 8.44 6.21
N PRO A 109 -15.29 8.22 6.79
CA PRO A 109 -16.20 9.31 7.15
C PRO A 109 -15.51 10.38 8.02
N GLY A 110 -15.64 11.66 7.66
CA GLY A 110 -15.02 12.78 8.37
C GLY A 110 -13.55 13.04 8.02
N LYS A 111 -12.95 12.26 7.10
CA LYS A 111 -11.56 12.42 6.66
C LYS A 111 -11.42 12.96 5.23
N GLN A 112 -12.52 13.39 4.61
CA GLN A 112 -12.56 13.80 3.20
C GLN A 112 -11.60 14.94 2.85
N SER A 113 -11.39 15.88 3.76
CA SER A 113 -10.47 17.01 3.60
C SER A 113 -9.01 16.68 3.90
N LEU A 114 -8.70 15.53 4.50
CA LEU A 114 -7.33 15.19 4.88
C LEU A 114 -6.54 14.59 3.71
N ASN A 115 -5.24 14.91 3.68
CA ASN A 115 -4.27 14.34 2.76
C ASN A 115 -3.21 13.54 3.52
N VAL A 116 -2.74 12.44 2.93
CA VAL A 116 -1.73 11.56 3.57
C VAL A 116 -0.40 12.29 3.76
N LEU A 117 -0.04 13.16 2.82
CA LEU A 117 1.21 13.91 2.85
C LEU A 117 1.13 15.19 3.70
N GLY A 118 -0.03 15.51 4.29
CA GLY A 118 -0.31 16.83 4.85
C GLY A 118 -0.65 17.85 3.76
N ASP A 119 -1.17 19.01 4.16
CA ASP A 119 -1.33 20.15 3.26
C ASP A 119 0.01 20.91 3.20
N ASP A 120 0.52 21.17 1.99
CA ASP A 120 1.75 21.93 1.75
C ASP A 120 1.73 23.34 2.39
N ASP A 121 0.55 23.83 2.80
CA ASP A 121 0.35 25.12 3.46
C ASP A 121 0.64 25.13 4.98
N ASN A 122 1.06 24.00 5.56
CA ASN A 122 1.57 23.96 6.94
C ASN A 122 3.10 23.80 6.99
N GLU A 123 3.82 24.72 6.34
CA GLU A 123 5.09 25.15 6.90
C GLU A 123 4.85 25.59 8.36
N ASN A 124 5.58 24.98 9.30
CA ASN A 124 5.49 25.19 10.75
C ASN A 124 4.27 24.60 11.49
N LYS A 125 4.39 23.33 11.91
CA LYS A 125 4.52 22.90 13.34
C LYS A 125 4.04 21.47 13.54
N GLY A 126 4.94 20.58 13.96
CA GLY A 126 4.57 19.61 15.01
C GLY A 126 4.74 18.12 14.72
N LEU A 127 4.81 17.66 13.47
CA LEU A 127 4.85 16.21 13.20
C LEU A 127 6.27 15.62 13.10
N TRP A 128 7.25 16.41 12.67
CA TRP A 128 8.64 15.95 12.52
C TRP A 128 9.43 15.89 13.84
N ASN A 129 8.92 16.48 14.93
CA ASN A 129 9.60 16.49 16.23
C ASN A 129 9.56 15.13 16.97
N SER A 130 8.79 14.15 16.49
CA SER A 130 8.66 12.85 17.16
C SER A 130 9.65 11.78 16.69
N ILE A 131 10.40 12.04 15.62
CA ILE A 131 11.37 11.08 15.04
C ILE A 131 12.82 11.39 15.49
N THR A 132 13.05 12.53 16.15
CA THR A 132 14.30 12.81 16.86
C THR A 132 14.15 12.55 18.35
N ARG A 133 14.15 11.27 18.76
CA ARG A 133 14.75 10.85 20.02
C ARG A 133 15.13 9.37 20.02
#